data_AF-A0AAP0LGS0-F1
#
_entry.id   AF-A0AAP0LGS0-F1
#
_cell.length_a   1.000
_cell.length_b   1.000
_cell.length_c   1.000
_cell.angle_alpha   90.00
_cell.angle_beta   90.00
_cell.angle_gamma   90.00
#
_symmetry.space_group_name_H-M   'P 1'
#
loop_
_entity.id
_entity.type
_entity.pdbx_description
1 polymer ?
#
loop_
_entity_poly.entity_id
_entity_poly.type
_entity_poly.pdbx_seq_one_letter_code
_entity_poly.pdbx_strand_id
1 'polypeptide(L)'
;MHKEGVCLGFCNQEALKSSQAYQETDAFKNRSEKASKNMRIENERPETSVSIHSGGSTSFETHNKRLEIKFGRPTKVNDLYLHTHTKKHDGKTFTDARSVDVHLSIQYIFRLF
;
A
#
# COMPACT_ATOMS: atom_id res chain seq x y z
N MET A 1 14.92 20.25 32.56
CA MET A 1 14.83 20.28 31.08
C MET A 1 15.87 19.28 30.59
N HIS A 2 15.63 18.16 29.90
CA HIS A 2 14.48 17.56 29.21
C HIS A 2 14.45 16.06 29.54
N LYS A 3 13.26 15.46 29.59
CA LYS A 3 13.05 13.99 29.59
C LYS A 3 13.01 13.55 28.14
N GLU A 4 13.68 12.46 27.75
CA GLU A 4 13.27 11.42 26.76
C GLU A 4 14.19 10.20 27.04
N GLY A 5 13.77 8.95 27.15
CA GLY A 5 12.63 8.27 26.57
C GLY A 5 13.13 7.24 25.56
N VAL A 6 12.83 5.96 25.84
CA VAL A 6 12.72 4.82 24.91
C VAL A 6 13.93 3.87 24.76
N CYS A 7 13.68 2.63 25.19
CA CYS A 7 14.43 1.40 24.89
C CYS A 7 14.74 1.25 23.40
N LEU A 8 16.03 1.16 23.05
CA LEU A 8 16.48 0.46 21.84
C LEU A 8 17.47 -0.61 22.29
N GLY A 9 16.98 -1.84 22.38
CA GLY A 9 17.78 -3.01 22.70
C GLY A 9 18.93 -3.14 21.70
N PHE A 10 20.14 -3.24 22.23
CA PHE A 10 21.41 -3.67 21.63
C PHE A 10 21.30 -4.19 20.17
N CYS A 11 21.38 -3.29 19.18
CA CYS A 11 21.59 -3.70 17.79
C CYS A 11 22.99 -4.33 17.68
N ASN A 12 23.07 -5.62 17.34
CA ASN A 12 24.34 -6.31 17.18
C ASN A 12 25.17 -5.62 16.08
N GLN A 13 26.33 -5.09 16.45
CA GLN A 13 27.23 -4.34 15.57
C GLN A 13 27.69 -5.15 14.36
N GLU A 14 27.84 -6.47 14.50
CA GLU A 14 28.26 -7.36 13.42
C GLU A 14 27.12 -7.60 12.42
N ALA A 15 25.89 -7.74 12.91
CA ALA A 15 24.71 -7.84 12.07
C ALA A 15 24.46 -6.55 11.27
N LEU A 16 24.78 -5.39 11.86
CA LEU A 16 24.69 -4.11 11.16
C LEU A 16 25.73 -4.03 10.03
N LYS A 17 26.99 -4.39 10.31
CA LYS A 17 28.08 -4.38 9.33
C LYS A 17 27.83 -5.38 8.19
N SER A 18 27.31 -6.56 8.48
CA SER A 18 27.00 -7.57 7.46
C SER A 18 25.83 -7.13 6.57
N SER A 19 24.81 -6.47 7.14
CA SER A 19 23.72 -5.86 6.40
C SER A 19 24.22 -4.74 5.46
N GLN A 20 25.11 -3.87 5.95
CA GLN A 20 25.73 -2.82 5.14
C GLN A 20 26.58 -3.40 4.00
N ALA A 21 27.39 -4.42 4.27
CA ALA A 21 28.18 -5.09 3.25
C ALA A 21 27.31 -5.75 2.17
N TYR A 22 26.19 -6.35 2.55
CA TYR A 22 25.22 -6.93 1.60
C TYR A 22 24.58 -5.85 0.71
N GLN A 23 24.27 -4.68 1.26
CA GLN A 23 23.71 -3.55 0.50
C GLN A 23 24.68 -2.99 -0.55
N GLU A 24 25.98 -3.16 -0.34
CA GLU A 24 27.00 -2.74 -1.32
C GLU A 24 27.16 -3.70 -2.51
N THR A 25 26.62 -4.92 -2.43
CA THR A 25 26.75 -5.93 -3.50
C THR A 25 25.99 -5.52 -4.77
N ASP A 26 26.55 -5.88 -5.93
CA ASP A 26 25.90 -5.66 -7.23
C ASP A 26 24.55 -6.37 -7.32
N ALA A 27 24.40 -7.52 -6.67
CA ALA A 27 23.13 -8.25 -6.62
C ALA A 27 22.03 -7.43 -5.92
N PHE A 28 22.35 -6.80 -4.78
CA PHE A 28 21.41 -5.93 -4.07
C PHE A 28 21.13 -4.65 -4.85
N LYS A 29 22.16 -3.96 -5.35
CA LYS A 29 22.01 -2.73 -6.13
C LYS A 29 21.17 -2.94 -7.39
N ASN A 30 21.45 -3.99 -8.16
CA ASN A 30 20.66 -4.32 -9.35
C ASN A 30 19.20 -4.66 -9.01
N ARG A 31 18.94 -5.35 -7.90
CA ARG A 31 17.58 -5.63 -7.43
C ARG A 31 16.88 -4.34 -7.00
N SER A 32 17.57 -3.47 -6.27
CA SER A 32 17.06 -2.19 -5.78
C SER A 32 16.72 -1.23 -6.93
N GLU A 33 17.60 -1.12 -7.93
CA GLU A 33 17.35 -0.30 -9.12
C GLU A 33 16.16 -0.80 -9.95
N LYS A 34 16.07 -2.11 -10.19
CA LYS A 34 14.91 -2.71 -10.85
C LYS A 34 13.64 -2.46 -10.05
N ALA A 35 13.71 -2.56 -8.72
CA ALA A 35 12.58 -2.27 -7.86
C ALA A 35 12.15 -0.79 -7.93
N SER A 36 13.10 0.13 -7.92
CA SER A 36 12.86 1.57 -8.09
C SER A 36 12.20 1.90 -9.43
N LYS A 37 12.70 1.31 -10.53
CA LYS A 37 12.10 1.48 -11.87
C LYS A 37 10.67 0.92 -11.91
N ASN A 38 10.44 -0.26 -11.34
CA ASN A 38 9.10 -0.86 -11.30
C ASN A 38 8.14 -0.06 -10.41
N MET A 39 8.61 0.54 -9.29
CA MET A 39 7.81 1.46 -8.47
C MET A 39 7.41 2.74 -9.24
N ARG A 40 8.31 3.29 -10.08
CA ARG A 40 7.94 4.42 -10.95
C ARG A 40 6.84 4.03 -11.93
N ILE A 41 6.95 2.85 -12.53
CA ILE A 41 5.92 2.31 -13.45
C ILE A 41 4.61 2.04 -12.72
N GLU A 42 4.61 1.55 -11.47
CA GLU A 42 3.39 1.38 -10.67
C GLU A 42 2.69 2.71 -10.38
N ASN A 43 3.45 3.77 -10.09
CA ASN A 43 2.87 5.08 -9.85
C ASN A 43 2.28 5.72 -11.12
N GLU A 44 2.90 5.50 -12.28
CA GLU A 44 2.46 6.06 -13.56
C GLU A 44 1.38 5.21 -14.25
N ARG A 45 1.50 3.89 -14.18
CA ARG A 45 0.64 2.91 -14.87
C ARG A 45 0.40 1.68 -14.01
N PRO A 46 -0.40 1.82 -12.93
CA PRO A 46 -0.61 0.76 -11.94
C PRO A 46 -1.18 -0.52 -12.55
N GLU A 47 -2.03 -0.39 -13.56
CA GLU A 47 -2.75 -1.48 -14.26
C GLU A 47 -1.81 -2.45 -15.03
N THR A 48 -0.57 -2.05 -15.35
CA THR A 48 0.39 -2.89 -16.11
C THR A 48 1.70 -3.15 -15.36
N SER A 49 1.82 -2.68 -14.13
CA SER A 49 3.05 -2.76 -13.36
C SER A 49 3.26 -4.15 -12.74
N VAL A 50 4.51 -4.62 -12.73
CA VAL A 50 4.90 -5.82 -11.98
C VAL A 50 4.96 -5.42 -10.51
N SER A 51 3.93 -5.80 -9.74
CA SER A 51 3.83 -5.52 -8.31
C SER A 51 5.08 -6.03 -7.58
N ILE A 52 5.73 -5.14 -6.83
CA ILE A 52 6.79 -5.51 -5.91
C ILE A 52 6.27 -5.21 -4.52
N HIS A 53 6.05 -6.25 -3.72
CA HIS A 53 5.65 -6.18 -2.31
C HIS A 53 6.73 -5.56 -1.40
N SER A 54 7.44 -4.53 -1.86
CA SER A 54 8.36 -3.72 -1.04
C SER A 54 7.82 -2.32 -0.76
N GLY A 55 6.69 -1.94 -1.37
CA GLY A 55 6.02 -0.69 -1.06
C GLY A 55 5.31 -0.78 0.28
N GLY A 56 5.67 0.10 1.22
CA GLY A 56 4.86 0.30 2.42
C GLY A 56 3.38 0.51 2.08
N SER A 57 2.51 0.40 3.09
CA SER A 57 1.07 0.54 2.93
C SER A 57 0.75 1.83 2.15
N THR A 58 0.15 1.69 0.97
CA THR A 58 -0.40 2.86 0.25
C THR A 58 -1.46 3.49 1.14
N SER A 59 -1.37 4.79 1.38
CA SER A 59 -2.31 5.46 2.26
C SER A 59 -3.71 5.50 1.64
N PHE A 60 -4.72 5.59 2.50
CA PHE A 60 -6.11 5.78 2.10
C PHE A 60 -6.28 7.00 1.18
N GLU A 61 -5.59 8.10 1.49
CA GLU A 61 -5.62 9.33 0.71
C GLU A 61 -5.06 9.13 -0.71
N THR A 62 -3.98 8.35 -0.86
CA THR A 62 -3.42 8.04 -2.17
C THR A 62 -4.41 7.23 -3.03
N HIS A 63 -5.09 6.24 -2.45
CA HIS A 63 -6.15 5.52 -3.16
C HIS A 63 -7.31 6.46 -3.54
N ASN A 64 -7.69 7.37 -2.65
CA ASN A 64 -8.76 8.32 -2.91
C ASN A 64 -8.43 9.22 -4.12
N LYS A 65 -7.25 9.85 -4.13
CA LYS A 65 -6.79 10.71 -5.24
C LYS A 65 -6.73 9.97 -6.57
N ARG A 66 -6.22 8.72 -6.57
CA ARG A 66 -6.16 7.88 -7.77
C ARG A 66 -7.56 7.61 -8.33
N LEU A 67 -8.54 7.33 -7.46
CA LEU A 67 -9.92 7.10 -7.87
C LEU A 67 -10.63 8.38 -8.34
N GLU A 68 -10.35 9.54 -7.74
CA GLU A 68 -10.90 10.82 -8.18
C GLU A 68 -10.45 11.13 -9.61
N ILE A 69 -9.17 10.92 -9.91
CA ILE A 69 -8.62 11.07 -11.25
C ILE A 69 -9.26 10.05 -12.21
N LYS A 70 -9.39 8.78 -11.79
CA LYS A 70 -9.96 7.71 -12.63
C LYS A 70 -11.43 7.94 -12.97
N PHE A 71 -12.23 8.47 -12.05
CA PHE A 71 -13.66 8.68 -12.24
C PHE A 71 -14.03 10.10 -12.70
N GLY A 72 -13.09 11.06 -12.63
CA GLY A 72 -13.36 12.47 -12.96
C GLY A 72 -14.36 13.14 -12.01
N ARG A 73 -14.54 12.57 -10.81
CA ARG A 73 -15.48 13.06 -9.78
C ARG A 73 -14.94 12.74 -8.38
N PRO A 74 -15.43 13.43 -7.33
CA PRO A 74 -15.15 13.03 -5.96
C PRO A 74 -15.50 11.56 -5.72
N THR A 75 -14.57 10.84 -5.11
CA THR A 75 -14.73 9.41 -4.80
C THR A 75 -15.69 9.25 -3.63
N LYS A 76 -16.64 8.32 -3.74
CA LYS A 76 -17.52 7.98 -2.61
C LYS A 76 -16.80 7.01 -1.69
N VAL A 77 -17.16 7.01 -0.41
CA VAL A 77 -16.65 6.04 0.57
C VAL A 77 -16.82 4.61 0.06
N ASN A 78 -17.96 4.30 -0.57
CA ASN A 78 -18.23 2.99 -1.14
C ASN A 78 -17.30 2.64 -2.33
N ASP A 79 -16.94 3.61 -3.16
CA ASP A 79 -16.05 3.38 -4.31
C ASP A 79 -14.65 2.97 -3.82
N LEU A 80 -14.16 3.68 -2.79
CA LEU A 80 -12.86 3.43 -2.19
C LEU A 80 -12.83 2.11 -1.41
N TYR A 81 -13.93 1.79 -0.72
CA TYR A 81 -14.11 0.52 -0.04
C TYR A 81 -14.04 -0.67 -1.02
N LEU A 82 -14.82 -0.60 -2.11
CA LEU A 82 -14.80 -1.62 -3.15
C LEU A 82 -13.43 -1.74 -3.81
N HIS A 83 -12.76 -0.62 -4.09
CA HIS A 83 -11.43 -0.65 -4.70
C HIS A 83 -10.39 -1.38 -3.85
N THR A 84 -10.45 -1.25 -2.52
CA THR A 84 -9.47 -1.81 -1.59
C THR A 84 -9.80 -3.22 -1.10
N HIS A 85 -11.09 -3.60 -1.10
CA HIS A 85 -11.57 -4.87 -0.53
C HIS A 85 -12.13 -5.85 -1.58
N THR A 86 -11.96 -5.56 -2.87
CA THR A 86 -12.27 -6.49 -3.97
C THR A 86 -11.03 -6.90 -4.74
N LYS A 87 -11.04 -8.15 -5.21
CA LYS A 87 -9.95 -8.76 -5.96
C LYS A 87 -9.81 -8.07 -7.31
N LYS A 88 -8.56 -7.77 -7.69
CA LYS A 88 -8.22 -7.15 -8.99
C LYS A 88 -9.03 -5.88 -9.27
N HIS A 89 -9.51 -5.20 -8.22
CA HIS A 89 -10.35 -4.00 -8.32
C HIS A 89 -11.62 -4.19 -9.17
N ASP A 90 -12.21 -5.39 -9.20
CA ASP A 90 -13.38 -5.70 -10.01
C ASP A 90 -14.71 -5.15 -9.44
N GLY A 91 -14.69 -4.69 -8.18
CA GLY A 91 -15.86 -4.17 -7.47
C GLY A 91 -16.93 -5.20 -7.16
N LYS A 92 -16.63 -6.50 -7.32
CA LYS A 92 -17.61 -7.60 -7.19
C LYS A 92 -17.11 -8.72 -6.29
N THR A 93 -15.86 -9.14 -6.46
CA THR A 93 -15.32 -10.33 -5.80
C THR A 93 -14.54 -9.91 -4.57
N PHE A 94 -15.15 -10.00 -3.39
CA PHE A 94 -14.49 -9.62 -2.14
C PHE A 94 -13.30 -10.53 -1.79
N THR A 95 -12.32 -9.95 -1.08
CA THR A 95 -11.14 -10.67 -0.59
C THR A 95 -11.46 -11.61 0.57
N ASP A 96 -12.45 -11.26 1.40
CA ASP A 96 -12.83 -11.95 2.63
C ASP A 96 -14.31 -11.72 2.96
N ALA A 97 -14.85 -12.56 3.85
CA ALA A 97 -16.27 -12.53 4.23
C ALA A 97 -16.65 -11.28 5.04
N ARG A 98 -15.77 -10.81 5.94
CA ARG A 98 -16.02 -9.60 6.73
C ARG A 98 -16.19 -8.38 5.83
N SER A 99 -15.47 -8.33 4.72
CA SER A 99 -15.61 -7.24 3.76
C SER A 99 -16.98 -7.20 3.08
N VAL A 100 -17.63 -8.35 2.92
CA VAL A 100 -19.02 -8.42 2.45
C VAL A 100 -19.97 -7.80 3.47
N ASP A 101 -19.84 -8.19 4.75
CA ASP A 101 -20.73 -7.71 5.82
C ASP A 101 -20.65 -6.18 6.00
N VAL A 102 -19.43 -5.64 5.96
CA VAL A 102 -19.20 -4.20 6.05
C VAL A 102 -19.76 -3.48 4.81
N HIS A 103 -19.58 -4.03 3.60
CA HIS A 103 -20.18 -3.45 2.41
C HIS A 103 -21.71 -3.39 2.51
N LEU A 104 -22.36 -4.46 2.96
CA LEU A 104 -23.81 -4.49 3.19
C LEU A 104 -24.24 -3.44 4.22
N SER A 105 -23.48 -3.29 5.29
CA SER A 105 -23.73 -2.27 6.32
C SER A 105 -23.60 -0.85 5.78
N ILE A 106 -22.59 -0.59 4.96
CA ILE A 106 -22.39 0.69 4.26
C ILE A 106 -23.59 0.99 3.36
N GLN A 107 -24.02 0.01 2.56
CA GLN A 107 -25.20 0.16 1.68
C GLN A 107 -26.47 0.45 2.47
N TYR A 108 -26.65 -0.21 3.62
CA TYR A 108 -27.80 0.03 4.49
C TYR A 108 -27.80 1.46 5.05
N ILE A 109 -26.67 1.93 5.58
CA ILE A 109 -26.55 3.30 6.13
C ILE A 109 -26.84 4.34 5.05
N PHE A 110 -26.26 4.20 3.86
CA PHE A 110 -26.51 5.14 2.76
C PHE A 110 -27.94 5.11 2.23
N ARG A 111 -28.73 4.09 2.57
CA ARG A 111 -30.14 3.97 2.18
C ARG A 111 -31.10 4.57 3.23
N LEU A 112 -30.59 4.88 4.43
CA LEU A 112 -31.37 5.49 5.52
C LEU A 112 -31.38 7.02 5.49
N PHE A 113 -30.58 7.64 4.63
CA PHE A 113 -30.51 9.09 4.40
C PHE A 113 -30.86 9.40 2.94
#